data_AF-A0A964QU03-F1
#
_entry.id   AF-A0A964QU03-F1
#
_cell.length_a   1.000
_cell.length_b   1.000
_cell.length_c   1.000
_cell.angle_alpha   90.00
_cell.angle_beta   90.00
_cell.angle_gamma   90.00
#
_symmetry.space_group_name_H-M   'P 1'
#
loop_
_entity.id
_entity.type
_entity.pdbx_description
1 polymer ?
#
loop_
_entity_poly.entity_id
_entity_poly.type
_entity_poly.pdbx_seq_one_letter_code
_entity_poly.pdbx_strand_id
1 'polypeptide(L)' 'EQTLAEGERFVLDNRNIVSFSQGMAFESVVLTRSVKDSFFSGEGFVVRFTGPGKVIYQTRARPSAGLIRGLIQSIT' A
#
# COMPACT_ATOMS: atom_id res chain seq x y z
N GLU A 1 3.76 2.92 -14.49
CA GLU A 1 4.58 1.71 -14.24
C GLU A 1 5.98 2.14 -13.84
N GLN A 2 6.69 1.32 -13.10
CA GLN A 2 8.06 1.58 -12.66
C GLN A 2 8.90 0.32 -12.89
N THR A 3 10.03 0.46 -13.59
CA THR A 3 11.03 -0.60 -13.73
C THR A 3 12.14 -0.34 -12.72
N LEU A 4 12.57 -1.38 -12.00
CA LEU A 4 13.62 -1.35 -11.00
C LEU A 4 14.79 -2.21 -11.46
N ALA A 5 15.99 -1.63 -11.44
CA ALA A 5 17.25 -2.35 -11.56
C ALA A 5 17.57 -3.12 -10.27
N GLU A 6 18.61 -3.94 -10.32
CA GLU A 6 19.06 -4.71 -9.16
C GLU A 6 19.39 -3.79 -7.96
N GLY A 7 18.76 -4.06 -6.82
CA GLY A 7 18.96 -3.30 -5.58
C GLY A 7 18.17 -1.98 -5.48
N GLU A 8 17.51 -1.54 -6.55
CA GLU A 8 16.63 -0.36 -6.50
C GLU A 8 15.38 -0.66 -5.69
N ARG A 9 14.92 0.34 -4.92
CA ARG A 9 13.76 0.21 -4.03
C ARG A 9 12.65 1.15 -4.42
N PHE A 10 11.42 0.65 -4.36
CA PHE A 10 10.23 1.44 -4.64
C PHE A 10 9.15 1.16 -3.59
N VAL A 11 8.64 2.22 -2.96
CA VAL A 11 7.64 2.09 -1.90
C VAL A 11 6.29 2.59 -2.42
N LEU A 12 5.27 1.77 -2.30
CA LEU A 12 3.90 2.08 -2.74
C LEU A 12 2.90 1.78 -1.64
N ASP A 13 1.83 2.57 -1.57
CA ASP A 13 0.62 2.19 -0.83
C ASP A 13 0.06 0.88 -1.40
N ASN A 14 -0.31 -0.06 -0.53
CA ASN A 14 -0.79 -1.37 -0.95
C ASN A 14 -2.04 -1.31 -1.86
N ARG A 15 -2.88 -0.27 -1.71
CA ARG A 15 -4.09 -0.06 -2.51
C ARG A 15 -3.80 0.43 -3.93
N ASN A 16 -2.61 0.96 -4.15
CA ASN A 16 -2.20 1.49 -5.45
C ASN A 16 -1.47 0.46 -6.31
N ILE A 17 -1.23 -0.76 -5.82
CA ILE A 17 -0.55 -1.80 -6.56
C ILE A 17 -1.55 -2.49 -7.50
N VAL A 18 -1.18 -2.62 -8.77
CA VAL A 18 -1.96 -3.34 -9.79
C VAL A 18 -1.34 -4.71 -10.04
N SER A 19 -0.03 -4.76 -10.31
CA SER A 19 0.73 -6.00 -10.48
C SER A 19 2.23 -5.75 -10.39
N PHE A 20 3.03 -6.81 -10.29
CA PHE A 20 4.49 -6.74 -10.29
C PHE A 20 5.10 -8.02 -10.90
N SER A 21 6.38 -7.97 -11.26
CA SER A 21 7.10 -9.10 -11.86
C SER A 21 7.15 -10.34 -10.96
N GLN A 22 7.00 -11.52 -11.57
CA GLN A 22 7.14 -12.79 -10.86
C GLN A 22 8.55 -12.94 -10.28
N GLY A 23 8.66 -13.34 -9.00
CA GLY A 23 9.93 -13.55 -8.31
C GLY A 23 10.61 -12.27 -7.79
N MET A 24 10.01 -11.10 -8.02
CA MET A 24 10.51 -9.83 -7.50
C MET A 24 10.35 -9.75 -5.98
N ALA A 25 11.38 -9.29 -5.28
CA ALA A 25 11.34 -9.17 -3.82
C ALA A 25 10.39 -8.04 -3.39
N PHE A 26 9.51 -8.35 -2.44
CA PHE A 26 8.61 -7.37 -1.83
C PHE A 26 8.47 -7.62 -0.33
N GLU A 27 8.31 -6.55 0.43
CA GLU A 27 8.03 -6.59 1.86
C GLU A 27 6.88 -5.65 2.23
N SER A 28 5.95 -6.15 3.03
CA SER A 28 4.87 -5.35 3.59
C SER A 28 5.38 -4.61 4.82
N VAL A 29 5.33 -3.29 4.79
CA VAL A 29 5.83 -2.40 5.85
C VAL A 29 4.64 -1.69 6.48
N VAL A 30 4.48 -1.88 7.79
CA VAL A 30 3.51 -1.12 8.58
C VAL A 30 4.12 0.25 8.84
N LEU A 31 3.47 1.32 8.37
CA LEU A 31 3.96 2.69 8.59
C LEU A 31 3.79 3.15 10.05
N THR A 32 3.01 2.42 10.85
CA THR A 32 2.65 2.79 12.23
C THR A 32 3.31 1.86 13.26
N ARG A 33 3.60 2.40 14.45
CA ARG A 33 4.18 1.65 15.59
C ARG A 33 3.26 0.57 16.15
N SER A 34 1.98 0.54 15.76
CA SER A 34 1.00 -0.39 16.29
C SER A 34 -0.02 -0.77 15.21
N VAL A 35 -0.25 -2.08 15.06
CA VAL A 35 -1.26 -2.65 14.15
C VAL A 35 -2.66 -2.05 14.38
N LYS A 36 -2.96 -1.66 15.63
CA LYS A 36 -4.20 -0.97 16.00
C LYS A 36 -4.32 0.38 15.31
N ASP A 37 -3.25 1.17 15.25
CA ASP A 37 -3.28 2.52 14.67
C ASP A 37 -3.44 2.49 13.15
N SER A 38 -2.78 1.56 12.45
CA SER A 38 -3.04 1.31 11.01
C SER A 38 -4.48 0.91 10.74
N PHE A 39 -5.11 0.16 11.65
CA PHE A 39 -6.50 -0.30 11.49
C PHE A 39 -7.53 0.80 11.78
N PHE A 40 -7.29 1.63 12.80
CA PHE A 40 -8.17 2.76 13.16
C PHE A 40 -8.03 3.96 12.22
N SER A 41 -6.85 4.19 11.64
CA SER A 41 -6.60 5.30 10.70
C SER A 41 -7.19 5.06 9.30
N GLY A 42 -7.52 3.81 8.94
CA GLY A 42 -8.03 3.48 7.60
C GLY A 42 -6.98 3.58 6.48
N GLU A 43 -5.75 3.95 6.79
CA GLU A 43 -4.59 3.97 5.89
C GLU A 43 -3.38 3.49 6.71
N GLY A 44 -2.63 2.51 6.23
CA GLY A 44 -1.54 2.02 7.08
C GLY A 44 -0.70 0.86 6.61
N PHE A 45 -0.69 0.54 5.32
CA PHE A 45 0.20 -0.50 4.79
C PHE A 45 0.83 -0.02 3.49
N VAL A 46 2.16 0.03 3.47
CA VAL A 46 2.93 0.21 2.23
C VAL A 46 3.66 -1.07 1.92
N VAL A 47 3.90 -1.31 0.64
CA VAL A 47 4.75 -2.39 0.16
C VAL A 47 6.01 -1.76 -0.38
N ARG A 48 7.16 -2.28 0.05
CA ARG A 48 8.45 -1.95 -0.53
C ARG A 48 8.87 -3.06 -1.46
N PHE A 49 9.09 -2.69 -2.70
CA PHE A 49 9.61 -3.51 -3.78
C PHE A 49 11.12 -3.31 -3.89
N THR A 50 11.86 -4.40 -4.13
CA THR A 50 13.29 -4.36 -4.45
C THR A 50 13.51 -5.06 -5.80
N GLY A 51 14.18 -4.37 -6.73
CA GLY A 51 14.48 -4.91 -8.05
C GLY A 51 15.52 -6.06 -8.02
N PRO A 52 15.71 -6.75 -9.15
CA PRO A 52 15.22 -6.38 -10.47
C PRO A 52 13.75 -6.75 -10.74
N GLY A 53 13.03 -5.92 -11.51
CA GLY A 53 11.68 -6.22 -11.97
C GLY A 53 10.84 -4.99 -12.34
N LYS A 54 9.55 -5.19 -12.61
CA LYS A 54 8.59 -4.13 -12.97
C LYS A 54 7.43 -4.10 -11.98
N VAL A 55 6.99 -2.91 -11.63
CA VAL A 55 5.80 -2.64 -10.81
C VAL A 55 4.80 -1.83 -11.61
N ILE A 56 3.56 -2.30 -11.69
CA ILE A 56 2.42 -1.59 -12.28
C ILE A 56 1.56 -1.08 -11.12
N TYR A 57 1.27 0.21 -11.13
CA TYR A 57 0.56 0.89 -10.05
C TYR A 57 -0.39 1.95 -10.62
N GLN A 58 -1.41 2.27 -9.83
CA GLN A 58 -2.41 3.30 -10.12
C GLN A 58 -2.18 4.52 -9.24
N THR A 59 -2.62 5.70 -9.71
CA THR A 59 -2.49 6.98 -8.99
C THR A 59 -3.74 7.36 -8.19
N ARG A 60 -4.84 6.63 -8.41
CA ARG A 60 -6.12 6.83 -7.71
C ARG A 60 -6.60 5.50 -7.16
N ALA A 61 -6.58 5.36 -5.84
CA ALA A 61 -7.32 4.32 -5.13
C ALA A 61 -8.66 4.88 -4.64
N ARG A 62 -9.64 3.99 -4.43
CA ARG A 62 -10.87 4.38 -3.74
C ARG A 62 -10.53 4.87 -2.33
N PRO A 63 -11.12 5.99 -1.86
CA PRO A 63 -10.98 6.41 -0.48
C PRO A 63 -11.36 5.24 0.42
N SER A 64 -10.47 4.85 1.33
CA SER A 64 -10.87 3.93 2.39
C SER A 64 -11.86 4.68 3.28
N ALA A 65 -13.08 4.16 3.39
CA ALA A 65 -13.96 4.58 4.47
C ALA A 65 -13.30 4.04 5.75
N GLY A 66 -12.48 4.87 6.42
CA GLY A 66 -12.00 4.54 7.75
C GLY A 66 -13.19 4.18 8.64
N LEU A 67 -13.01 3.24 9.57
CA LEU A 67 -14.07 2.77 10.48
C LEU A 67 -14.84 3.92 11.14
N ILE A 68 -14.16 5.03 11.45
CA ILE A 68 -14.74 6.26 12.01
C ILE A 68 -15.73 6.91 11.03
N ARG A 69 -15.40 6.99 9.74
CA ARG A 69 -16.32 7.52 8.71
C ARG A 69 -17.52 6.59 8.53
N GLY A 70 -17.31 5.27 8.54
CA GLY A 70 -18.39 4.29 8.48
C GLY A 70 -19.37 4.41 9.65
N LEU A 71 -18.84 4.63 10.87
CA LEU A 71 -19.66 4.87 12.06
C LEU A 71 -20.45 6.17 11.92
N ILE A 72 -19.82 7.29 11.55
CA ILE A 72 -20.49 8.60 11.38
C ILE A 72 -21.62 8.52 10.33
N GLN A 73 -21.42 7.79 9.24
CA GLN A 73 -22.45 7.60 8.21
C GLN A 73 -23.58 6.63 8.63
N SER A 74 -23.40 5.84 9.69
CA SER A 74 -24.46 4.94 10.19
C SER A 74 -25.43 5.60 11.18
N ILE A 75 -25.07 6.78 11.70
CA ILE A 75 -25.88 7.56 12.67
C ILE A 75 -26.50 8.81 12.05
N THR A 76 -26.28 9.06 10.76
CA THR A 76 -26.94 10.11 9.95
C THR A 76 -27.83 9.44 8.92
#